data_AF-A0A926W4X1-F1
#
_entry.id   AF-A0A926W4X1-F1
#
_cell.length_a   1.000
_cell.length_b   1.000
_cell.length_c   1.000
_cell.angle_alpha   90.00
_cell.angle_beta   90.00
_cell.angle_gamma   90.00
#
_symmetry.space_group_name_H-M   'P 1'
#
loop_
_entity.id
_entity.type
_entity.pdbx_description
1 polymer ?
#
loop_
_entity_poly.entity_id
_entity_poly.type
_entity_poly.pdbx_seq_one_letter_code
_entity_poly.pdbx_strand_id
1 'polypeptide(L)'
;MPYSRIPSRQKTSPPGVPAVLRRALNYITVTLALAFLLTNLIGPILVSFANDFGLGLRSLAAGILPILIAVYVGFLLNLKVPANESRSPAINNFVIFTLWTLLIIGLERTYDFVGLPFRELLFSLTLATLIWRYKRRNSFEALVSCCYGIVCGWLAALVLFGWF
;
A
#
# COMPACT_ATOMS: atom_id res chain seq x y z
N MET A 1 -24.99 -54.41 -9.77
CA MET A 1 -25.35 -52.98 -9.68
C MET A 1 -24.20 -52.15 -10.24
N PRO A 2 -24.33 -51.53 -11.42
CA PRO A 2 -23.26 -50.71 -11.98
C PRO A 2 -23.32 -49.28 -11.44
N TYR A 3 -22.20 -48.80 -10.91
CA TYR A 3 -22.01 -47.42 -10.45
C TYR A 3 -22.09 -46.45 -11.63
N SER A 4 -23.09 -45.57 -11.61
CA SER A 4 -23.20 -44.42 -12.51
C SER A 4 -22.08 -43.42 -12.21
N ARG A 5 -21.13 -43.23 -13.14
CA ARG A 5 -20.18 -42.11 -13.09
C ARG A 5 -20.93 -40.81 -13.28
N ILE A 6 -21.01 -40.00 -12.24
CA ILE A 6 -21.43 -38.60 -12.35
C ILE A 6 -20.35 -37.86 -13.15
N PRO A 7 -20.66 -37.26 -14.32
CA PRO A 7 -19.67 -36.49 -15.06
C PRO A 7 -19.26 -35.27 -14.22
N SER A 8 -17.96 -35.16 -13.97
CA SER A 8 -17.34 -34.00 -13.34
C SER A 8 -17.74 -32.75 -14.11
N ARG A 9 -18.51 -31.88 -13.47
CA ARG A 9 -18.91 -30.57 -13.98
C ARG A 9 -17.65 -29.77 -14.30
N GLN A 10 -17.26 -29.76 -15.57
CA GLN A 10 -16.20 -28.91 -16.09
C GLN A 10 -16.59 -27.47 -15.75
N LYS A 11 -15.88 -26.88 -14.80
CA LYS A 11 -16.00 -25.47 -14.45
C LYS A 11 -15.46 -24.70 -15.66
N THR A 12 -16.34 -24.35 -16.59
CA THR A 12 -16.02 -23.42 -17.66
C THR A 12 -15.58 -22.13 -17.00
N SER A 13 -14.27 -21.86 -17.02
CA SER A 13 -13.77 -20.56 -16.60
C SER A 13 -14.37 -19.54 -17.55
N PRO A 14 -14.99 -18.45 -17.07
CA PRO A 14 -15.43 -17.37 -17.94
C PRO A 14 -14.27 -16.91 -18.82
N PRO A 15 -14.51 -16.33 -20.01
CA PRO A 15 -13.45 -15.78 -20.87
C PRO A 15 -12.68 -14.74 -20.06
N GLY A 16 -11.56 -15.18 -19.48
CA GLY A 16 -10.78 -14.39 -18.57
C GLY A 16 -9.94 -13.38 -19.34
N VAL A 17 -9.69 -12.23 -18.71
CA VAL A 17 -8.67 -11.28 -19.16
C VAL A 17 -7.39 -12.06 -19.50
N PRO A 18 -6.80 -11.86 -20.70
CA PRO A 18 -5.61 -12.60 -21.10
C PRO A 18 -4.52 -12.45 -20.03
N ALA A 19 -3.83 -13.55 -19.70
CA ALA A 19 -2.88 -13.58 -18.57
C ALA A 19 -1.79 -12.51 -18.68
N VAL A 20 -1.40 -12.17 -19.91
CA VAL A 20 -0.45 -11.08 -20.23
C VAL A 20 -1.01 -9.72 -19.82
N LEU A 21 -2.27 -9.43 -20.19
CA LEU A 21 -2.93 -8.17 -19.84
C LEU A 21 -3.12 -8.04 -18.32
N ARG A 22 -3.48 -9.13 -17.63
CA ARG A 22 -3.57 -9.14 -16.16
C ARG A 22 -2.23 -8.81 -15.49
N ARG A 23 -1.12 -9.38 -15.99
CA ARG A 23 0.22 -9.09 -15.46
C ARG A 23 0.63 -7.64 -15.72
N ALA A 24 0.35 -7.12 -16.92
CA ALA A 24 0.63 -5.73 -17.26
C ALA A 24 -0.14 -4.76 -16.35
N LEU A 25 -1.45 -4.99 -16.15
CA LEU A 25 -2.27 -4.17 -15.26
C LEU A 25 -1.77 -4.19 -13.81
N ASN A 26 -1.39 -5.37 -13.29
CA ASN A 26 -0.82 -5.46 -11.94
C ASN A 26 0.47 -4.65 -11.82
N TYR A 27 1.37 -4.75 -12.79
CA TYR A 27 2.64 -4.03 -12.78
C TYR A 27 2.42 -2.52 -12.84
N ILE A 28 1.56 -2.05 -13.77
CA ILE A 28 1.19 -0.63 -13.89
C ILE A 28 0.56 -0.12 -12.59
N THR A 29 -0.31 -0.91 -11.95
CA THR A 29 -0.95 -0.50 -10.69
C THR A 29 0.07 -0.36 -9.57
N VAL A 30 1.02 -1.28 -9.48
CA VAL A 30 2.10 -1.24 -8.47
C VAL A 30 3.00 -0.04 -8.71
N THR A 31 3.43 0.21 -9.95
CA THR A 31 4.28 1.36 -10.28
C THR A 31 3.57 2.67 -10.03
N LEU A 32 2.28 2.78 -10.39
CA LEU A 32 1.48 3.98 -10.15
C LEU A 32 1.29 4.25 -8.65
N ALA A 33 0.97 3.22 -7.87
CA ALA A 33 0.84 3.36 -6.41
C ALA A 33 2.17 3.79 -5.77
N LEU A 34 3.29 3.19 -6.18
CA LEU A 34 4.61 3.56 -5.67
C LEU A 34 5.00 4.99 -6.07
N ALA A 35 4.78 5.38 -7.32
CA ALA A 35 5.03 6.74 -7.79
C ALA A 35 4.21 7.75 -6.96
N PHE A 36 2.91 7.49 -6.77
CA PHE A 36 2.04 8.31 -5.94
C PHE A 36 2.59 8.46 -4.50
N LEU A 37 2.95 7.37 -3.84
CA LEU A 37 3.48 7.41 -2.47
C LEU A 37 4.82 8.14 -2.40
N LEU A 38 5.73 7.89 -3.34
CA LEU A 38 7.06 8.51 -3.36
C LEU A 38 6.98 10.01 -3.63
N THR A 39 6.14 10.45 -4.57
CA THR A 39 5.93 11.87 -4.84
C THR A 39 5.36 12.59 -3.62
N ASN A 40 4.37 12.00 -2.95
CA ASN A 40 3.77 12.56 -1.74
C ASN A 40 4.68 12.51 -0.50
N LEU A 41 5.74 11.69 -0.52
CA LEU A 41 6.73 11.65 0.53
C LEU A 41 7.91 12.61 0.26
N ILE A 42 8.48 12.56 -0.94
CA ILE A 42 9.70 13.30 -1.30
C ILE A 42 9.40 14.77 -1.52
N GLY A 43 8.25 15.10 -2.14
CA GLY A 43 7.86 16.49 -2.42
C GLY A 43 7.89 17.38 -1.17
N PRO A 44 7.15 17.03 -0.10
CA PRO A 44 7.15 17.80 1.15
C PRO A 44 8.52 17.91 1.82
N ILE A 45 9.35 16.86 1.75
CA ILE A 45 10.72 16.89 2.28
C ILE A 45 11.55 17.95 1.53
N LEU A 46 11.50 17.96 0.20
CA LEU A 46 12.24 18.93 -0.62
C LEU A 46 11.76 20.37 -0.37
N VAL A 47 10.45 20.57 -0.28
CA VAL A 47 9.87 21.88 0.05
C VAL A 47 10.30 22.33 1.45
N SER A 48 10.33 21.42 2.43
CA SER A 48 10.79 21.72 3.78
C SER A 48 12.25 22.15 3.80
N PHE A 49 13.13 21.46 3.06
CA PHE A 49 14.54 21.87 2.91
C PHE A 49 14.73 23.21 2.21
N ALA A 50 13.85 23.57 1.28
CA ALA A 50 13.88 24.87 0.61
C ALA A 50 13.49 26.01 1.55
N ASN A 51 12.61 25.74 2.52
CA ASN A 51 12.15 26.74 3.48
C ASN A 51 13.12 26.90 4.66
N ASP A 52 13.53 25.80 5.29
CA ASP A 52 14.45 25.80 6.43
C ASP A 52 15.16 24.44 6.57
N PHE A 53 16.46 24.48 6.87
CA PHE A 53 17.25 23.26 6.99
C PHE A 53 16.79 22.37 8.16
N GLY A 54 16.39 22.97 9.29
CA GLY A 54 15.88 22.24 10.46
C GLY A 54 14.53 21.58 10.20
N LEU A 55 13.62 22.28 9.50
CA LEU A 55 12.34 21.69 9.04
C LEU A 55 12.58 20.54 8.06
N GLY A 56 13.51 20.70 7.12
CA GLY A 56 13.92 19.64 6.20
C GLY A 56 14.43 18.38 6.90
N LEU A 57 15.34 18.53 7.87
CA LEU A 57 15.85 17.40 8.67
C LEU A 57 14.75 16.70 9.47
N ARG A 58 13.81 17.46 10.03
CA ARG A 58 12.68 16.91 10.79
C ARG A 58 11.72 16.11 9.91
N SER A 59 11.41 16.65 8.73
CA SER A 59 10.58 15.99 7.72
C SER A 59 11.27 14.71 7.19
N LEU A 60 12.57 14.78 6.91
CA LEU A 60 13.38 13.62 6.53
C LEU A 60 13.38 12.53 7.60
N ALA A 61 13.59 12.92 8.87
CA ALA A 61 13.56 11.98 10.00
C ALA A 61 12.20 11.30 10.11
N ALA A 62 11.10 12.04 9.97
CA ALA A 62 9.76 11.49 9.98
C ALA A 62 9.47 10.56 8.80
N GLY A 63 10.02 10.84 7.62
CA GLY A 63 9.89 9.98 6.44
C GLY A 63 10.72 8.69 6.50
N ILE A 64 11.88 8.70 7.19
CA ILE A 64 12.76 7.52 7.28
C ILE A 64 12.38 6.64 8.48
N LEU A 65 11.87 7.23 9.56
CA LEU A 65 11.63 6.54 10.83
C LEU A 65 10.74 5.29 10.70
N PRO A 66 9.55 5.32 10.06
CA PRO A 66 8.73 4.11 9.93
C PRO A 66 9.38 3.01 9.09
N ILE A 67 10.21 3.39 8.11
CA ILE A 67 10.96 2.44 7.29
C ILE A 67 12.06 1.77 8.12
N LEU A 68 12.82 2.53 8.91
CA LEU A 68 13.83 1.99 9.83
C LEU A 68 13.20 1.06 10.87
N ILE A 69 12.07 1.46 11.47
CA ILE A 69 11.33 0.62 12.42
C ILE A 69 10.90 -0.68 11.75
N ALA A 70 10.33 -0.62 10.54
CA ALA A 70 9.92 -1.83 9.82
C ALA A 70 11.11 -2.75 9.48
N VAL A 71 12.26 -2.20 9.11
CA VAL A 71 13.47 -3.00 8.87
C VAL A 71 13.96 -3.64 10.17
N TYR A 72 14.02 -2.88 11.26
CA TYR A 72 14.47 -3.34 12.57
C TYR A 72 13.56 -4.43 13.14
N VAL A 73 12.24 -4.22 13.12
CA VAL A 73 11.25 -5.25 13.50
C VAL A 73 11.38 -6.48 12.60
N GLY A 74 11.74 -6.30 11.33
CA GLY A 74 11.96 -7.41 10.40
C GLY A 74 13.18 -8.24 10.75
N PHE A 75 14.23 -7.59 11.24
CA PHE A 75 15.40 -8.26 11.81
C PHE A 75 15.05 -8.99 13.11
N LEU A 76 14.31 -8.34 14.01
CA LEU A 76 13.87 -8.95 15.27
C LEU A 76 12.95 -10.16 15.08
N LEU A 77 12.01 -10.11 14.13
CA LEU A 77 11.09 -11.23 13.90
C LEU A 77 11.74 -12.42 13.19
N ASN A 78 12.90 -12.22 12.55
CA ASN A 78 13.72 -13.34 12.08
C ASN A 78 14.31 -14.16 13.25
N LEU A 79 14.27 -13.67 14.50
CA LEU A 79 14.65 -14.43 15.71
C LEU A 79 13.58 -15.46 16.18
N LYS A 80 12.86 -16.11 15.25
CA LYS A 80 11.84 -17.13 15.53
C LYS A 80 10.72 -16.63 16.45
N VAL A 81 9.92 -15.68 15.99
CA VAL A 81 8.56 -15.51 16.55
C VAL A 81 7.60 -16.33 15.70
N PRO A 82 6.88 -17.31 16.26
CA PRO A 82 5.83 -18.04 15.55
C PRO A 82 4.69 -17.07 15.26
N ALA A 83 4.79 -16.39 14.14
CA ALA A 83 3.75 -15.56 13.62
C ALA A 83 2.64 -16.47 13.11
N ASN A 84 1.56 -16.60 13.89
CA ASN A 84 0.34 -17.23 13.41
C ASN A 84 0.02 -16.66 12.02
N GLU A 85 0.00 -17.53 11.02
CA GLU A 85 -0.33 -17.20 9.63
C GLU A 85 -1.81 -16.80 9.55
N SER A 86 -2.16 -15.61 10.04
CA SER A 86 -3.45 -15.03 9.74
C SER A 86 -3.45 -14.76 8.24
N ARG A 87 -4.00 -15.69 7.46
CA ARG A 87 -4.34 -15.54 6.04
C ARG A 87 -5.44 -14.48 5.92
N SER A 88 -5.10 -13.21 6.16
CA SER A 88 -6.03 -12.13 5.87
C SER A 88 -6.36 -12.20 4.36
N PRO A 89 -7.65 -12.30 3.99
CA PRO A 89 -8.06 -12.36 2.59
C PRO A 89 -7.58 -11.12 1.83
N ALA A 90 -7.21 -11.28 0.56
CA ALA A 90 -6.76 -10.17 -0.28
C ALA A 90 -7.77 -9.01 -0.35
N ILE A 91 -9.06 -9.32 -0.28
CA ILE A 91 -10.17 -8.35 -0.23
C ILE A 91 -10.06 -7.42 0.98
N ASN A 92 -9.69 -7.96 2.15
CA ASN A 92 -9.56 -7.14 3.36
C ASN A 92 -8.41 -6.14 3.21
N ASN A 93 -7.31 -6.54 2.56
CA ASN A 93 -6.20 -5.64 2.31
C ASN A 93 -6.60 -4.52 1.34
N PHE A 94 -7.34 -4.85 0.27
CA PHE A 94 -7.86 -3.85 -0.65
C PHE A 94 -8.70 -2.80 0.09
N VAL A 95 -9.72 -3.23 0.84
CA VAL A 95 -10.63 -2.31 1.55
C VAL A 95 -9.90 -1.47 2.59
N ILE A 96 -9.02 -2.08 3.39
CA ILE A 96 -8.23 -1.36 4.39
C ILE A 96 -7.35 -0.30 3.73
N PHE A 97 -6.62 -0.62 2.67
CA PHE A 97 -5.75 0.34 2.00
C PHE A 97 -6.53 1.43 1.26
N THR A 98 -7.71 1.13 0.73
CA THR A 98 -8.61 2.14 0.14
C THR A 98 -9.07 3.14 1.20
N LEU A 99 -9.65 2.66 2.31
CA LEU A 99 -10.12 3.51 3.40
C LEU A 99 -8.97 4.28 4.05
N TRP A 100 -7.82 3.63 4.24
CA TRP A 100 -6.63 4.24 4.80
C TRP A 100 -6.08 5.37 3.91
N THR A 101 -5.99 5.15 2.59
CA THR A 101 -5.53 6.19 1.66
C THR A 101 -6.49 7.37 1.62
N LEU A 102 -7.80 7.10 1.65
CA LEU A 102 -8.82 8.14 1.71
C LEU A 102 -8.76 8.92 3.03
N LEU A 103 -8.49 8.24 4.15
CA LEU A 103 -8.27 8.86 5.45
C LEU A 103 -7.03 9.77 5.44
N ILE A 104 -5.89 9.30 4.89
CA ILE A 104 -4.66 10.11 4.80
C ILE A 104 -4.93 11.38 4.02
N ILE A 105 -5.54 11.28 2.83
CA ILE A 105 -5.82 12.45 1.98
C ILE A 105 -6.83 13.39 2.66
N GLY A 106 -7.85 12.85 3.32
CA GLY A 106 -8.81 13.66 4.07
C GLY A 106 -8.19 14.40 5.26
N LEU A 107 -7.28 13.74 5.99
CA LEU A 107 -6.54 14.35 7.10
C LEU A 107 -5.59 15.45 6.63
N GLU A 108 -4.88 15.21 5.53
CA GLU A 108 -4.01 16.20 4.89
C GLU A 108 -4.79 17.49 4.55
N ARG A 109 -6.03 17.37 4.08
CA ARG A 109 -6.88 18.52 3.79
C ARG A 109 -7.33 19.29 5.04
N THR A 110 -7.63 18.57 6.11
CA THR A 110 -8.30 19.15 7.28
C THR A 110 -7.32 19.85 8.21
N TYR A 111 -6.07 19.39 8.23
CA TYR A 111 -5.07 19.86 9.17
C TYR A 111 -3.77 20.21 8.46
N ASP A 112 -3.53 21.51 8.33
CA ASP A 112 -2.21 22.04 7.98
C ASP A 112 -1.37 22.06 9.26
N PHE A 113 -0.80 20.91 9.63
CA PHE A 113 0.00 20.78 10.84
C PHE A 113 1.36 21.48 10.65
N VAL A 114 1.37 22.81 10.79
CA VAL A 114 2.55 23.70 10.62
C VAL A 114 3.75 23.27 11.46
N GLY A 115 3.56 22.44 12.49
CA GLY A 115 4.61 22.01 13.40
C GLY A 115 4.99 20.53 13.36
N LEU A 116 4.28 19.63 12.66
CA LEU A 116 4.55 18.20 12.70
C LEU A 116 4.53 17.60 11.29
N PRO A 117 5.58 16.89 10.84
CA PRO A 117 5.65 16.23 9.53
C PRO A 117 4.78 14.96 9.50
N PHE A 118 3.48 15.14 9.73
CA PHE A 118 2.51 14.06 9.87
C PHE A 118 2.22 13.41 8.53
N ARG A 119 2.23 14.20 7.45
CA ARG A 119 2.09 13.72 6.08
C ARG A 119 3.19 12.72 5.75
N GLU A 120 4.44 13.11 5.96
CA GLU A 120 5.61 12.28 5.68
C GLU A 120 5.62 11.02 6.52
N LEU A 121 5.20 11.12 7.79
CA LEU A 121 5.07 9.98 8.68
C LEU A 121 3.99 8.99 8.21
N LEU A 122 2.82 9.46 7.78
CA LEU A 122 1.75 8.60 7.28
C LEU A 122 2.12 7.92 5.96
N PHE A 123 2.67 8.68 5.00
CA PHE A 123 3.09 8.13 3.72
C PHE A 123 4.27 7.15 3.87
N SER A 124 5.26 7.46 4.71
CA SER A 124 6.35 6.52 4.99
C SER A 124 5.89 5.27 5.76
N LEU A 125 4.91 5.40 6.66
CA LEU A 125 4.27 4.26 7.31
C LEU A 125 3.56 3.36 6.28
N THR A 126 2.87 3.95 5.30
CA THR A 126 2.24 3.15 4.22
C THR A 126 3.28 2.38 3.41
N LEU A 127 4.40 3.02 3.04
CA LEU A 127 5.51 2.37 2.34
C LEU A 127 6.14 1.25 3.20
N ALA A 128 6.37 1.53 4.48
CA ALA A 128 6.89 0.54 5.42
C ALA A 128 5.96 -0.67 5.52
N THR A 129 4.65 -0.47 5.57
CA THR A 129 3.67 -1.58 5.60
C THR A 129 3.62 -2.38 4.28
N LEU A 130 3.83 -1.73 3.13
CA LEU A 130 3.93 -2.40 1.83
C LEU A 130 5.18 -3.27 1.76
N ILE A 131 6.35 -2.72 2.12
CA ILE A 131 7.63 -3.44 2.18
C ILE A 131 7.51 -4.63 3.12
N TRP A 132 6.92 -4.42 4.30
CA TRP A 132 6.67 -5.45 5.30
C TRP A 132 5.83 -6.59 4.75
N ARG A 133 4.70 -6.28 4.10
CA ARG A 133 3.78 -7.27 3.53
C ARG A 133 4.41 -8.04 2.39
N TYR A 134 5.20 -7.37 1.54
CA TYR A 134 5.95 -8.01 0.47
C TYR A 134 6.94 -9.04 1.05
N LYS A 135 7.77 -8.62 2.01
CA LYS A 135 8.83 -9.45 2.61
C LYS A 135 8.28 -10.64 3.39
N ARG A 136 7.19 -10.47 4.14
CA ARG A 136 6.68 -11.51 5.07
C ARG A 136 5.84 -12.58 4.38
N ARG A 137 5.08 -12.25 3.33
CA ARG A 137 4.18 -13.21 2.68
C ARG A 137 4.71 -13.81 1.38
N ASN A 138 5.80 -13.29 0.81
CA ASN A 138 6.27 -13.64 -0.54
C ASN A 138 5.13 -13.67 -1.59
N SER A 139 4.04 -12.95 -1.30
CA SER A 139 2.80 -13.02 -2.04
C SER A 139 2.64 -11.71 -2.76
N PHE A 140 3.10 -11.70 -4.00
CA PHE A 140 2.91 -10.59 -4.93
C PHE A 140 1.41 -10.20 -5.03
N GLU A 141 0.51 -11.18 -4.90
CA GLU A 141 -0.94 -10.94 -4.89
C GLU A 141 -1.39 -10.04 -3.73
N ALA A 142 -0.82 -10.22 -2.53
CA ALA A 142 -1.14 -9.38 -1.38
C ALA A 142 -0.63 -7.95 -1.59
N LEU A 143 0.57 -7.78 -2.15
CA LEU A 143 1.11 -6.46 -2.49
C LEU A 143 0.22 -5.75 -3.53
N VAL A 144 -0.10 -6.45 -4.61
CA VAL A 144 -0.96 -5.96 -5.68
C VAL A 144 -2.33 -5.53 -5.15
N SER A 145 -2.95 -6.31 -4.25
CA SER A 145 -4.21 -5.93 -3.61
C SER A 145 -4.13 -4.63 -2.81
N CYS A 146 -3.00 -4.37 -2.14
CA CYS A 146 -2.77 -3.12 -1.42
C CYS A 146 -2.60 -1.96 -2.40
N CYS A 147 -1.81 -2.14 -3.46
CA CYS A 147 -1.61 -1.12 -4.49
C CYS A 147 -2.91 -0.75 -5.21
N TYR A 148 -3.76 -1.73 -5.53
CA TYR A 148 -5.11 -1.45 -6.04
C TYR A 148 -5.93 -0.63 -5.05
N GLY A 149 -5.86 -0.96 -3.75
CA GLY A 149 -6.55 -0.18 -2.72
C GLY A 149 -6.07 1.27 -2.66
N ILE A 150 -4.76 1.49 -2.75
CA ILE A 150 -4.17 2.84 -2.76
C ILE A 150 -4.62 3.62 -3.98
N VAL A 151 -4.54 3.04 -5.18
CA VAL A 151 -4.96 3.71 -6.42
C VAL A 151 -6.46 4.00 -6.39
N CYS A 152 -7.30 3.05 -5.96
CA CYS A 152 -8.73 3.28 -5.82
C CYS A 152 -9.04 4.33 -4.75
N GLY A 153 -8.34 4.33 -3.62
CA GLY A 153 -8.51 5.33 -2.56
C GLY A 153 -8.12 6.73 -3.03
N TRP A 154 -7.03 6.84 -3.79
CA TRP A 154 -6.62 8.09 -4.44
C TRP A 154 -7.65 8.58 -5.46
N LEU A 155 -8.12 7.71 -6.36
CA LEU A 155 -9.18 8.04 -7.33
C LEU A 155 -10.50 8.42 -6.63
N ALA A 156 -10.87 7.70 -5.57
CA ALA A 156 -12.06 8.02 -4.79
C ALA A 156 -11.93 9.39 -4.10
N ALA A 157 -10.74 9.72 -3.59
CA ALA A 157 -10.47 11.05 -3.05
C ALA A 157 -10.59 12.14 -4.12
N LEU A 158 -10.14 11.90 -5.36
CA LEU A 158 -10.34 12.84 -6.47
C LEU A 158 -11.84 13.07 -6.73
N VAL A 159 -12.65 12.01 -6.74
CA VAL A 159 -14.10 12.11 -6.97
C VAL A 159 -14.82 12.82 -5.81
N LEU A 160 -14.47 12.51 -4.56
CA LEU A 160 -15.17 13.02 -3.38
C LEU A 160 -14.74 14.43 -2.98
N PHE A 161 -13.45 14.74 -3.12
CA PHE A 161 -12.87 15.99 -2.65
C PHE A 161 -12.56 16.97 -3.80
N GLY A 162 -12.64 16.53 -5.06
CA GLY A 162 -12.52 17.37 -6.26
C GLY A 162 -11.09 17.86 -6.53
N TRP A 163 -10.07 17.10 -6.15
CA TRP A 163 -8.69 17.61 -6.17
C TRP A 163 -8.07 17.62 -7.59
N PHE A 164 -7.48 18.76 -7.95
CA PHE A 164 -6.47 18.99 -8.99
C PHE A 164 -5.26 19.63 -8.32
#